data_AF-A0A9X9A2G2-F1
#
_entry.id   AF-A0A9X9A2G2-F1
#
_cell.length_a   1.000
_cell.length_b   1.000
_cell.length_c   1.000
_cell.angle_alpha   90.00
_cell.angle_beta   90.00
_cell.angle_gamma   90.00
#
_symmetry.space_group_name_H-M   'P 1'
#
loop_
_entity.id
_entity.type
_entity.pdbx_description
1 polymer ?
#
loop_
_entity_poly.entity_id
_entity_poly.type
_entity_poly.pdbx_seq_one_letter_code
_entity_poly.pdbx_strand_id
1 'polypeptide(L)' 'ENMSMRNIVDFKDLYMPFDCLLFFADGGNGDLFGYSILNGKVQRDDIYVWNHENDSRTWVAPSLKTFMEWWESGKMII' A
#
# COMPACT_ATOMS: atom_id res chain seq x y z
N GLU A 1 -3.20 11.16 1.29
CA GLU A 1 -3.06 9.91 0.51
C GLU A 1 -4.40 9.21 0.33
N ASN A 2 -5.00 8.56 1.35
CA ASN A 2 -6.19 7.72 1.13
C ASN A 2 -7.37 8.39 0.36
N MET A 3 -7.77 9.60 0.75
CA MET A 3 -8.86 10.29 0.05
C MET A 3 -8.41 10.87 -1.30
N SER A 4 -7.17 11.35 -1.42
CA SER A 4 -6.66 11.91 -2.68
C SER A 4 -6.53 10.82 -3.75
N MET A 5 -5.88 9.69 -3.42
CA MET A 5 -5.68 8.56 -4.34
C MET A 5 -6.99 8.03 -4.93
N ARG A 6 -8.09 8.05 -4.16
CA ARG A 6 -9.42 7.59 -4.61
C ARG A 6 -10.18 8.60 -5.48
N ASN A 7 -9.87 9.89 -5.36
CA ASN A 7 -10.66 10.96 -5.95
C ASN A 7 -9.98 11.69 -7.10
N ILE A 8 -8.68 11.51 -7.31
CA ILE A 8 -7.99 12.01 -8.52
C ILE A 8 -8.60 11.32 -9.75
N VAL A 9 -9.14 12.11 -10.67
CA VAL A 9 -9.86 11.60 -11.84
C VAL A 9 -8.91 10.83 -12.76
N ASP A 10 -7.73 11.39 -13.05
CA ASP A 10 -6.74 10.78 -13.96
C ASP A 10 -6.26 9.40 -13.48
N PHE A 11 -6.26 9.16 -12.16
CA PHE A 11 -5.82 7.87 -11.61
C PHE A 11 -6.79 6.73 -11.93
N LYS A 12 -8.07 7.04 -12.22
CA LYS A 12 -9.07 6.03 -12.57
C LYS A 12 -8.82 5.39 -13.94
N ASP A 13 -8.10 6.08 -14.81
CA ASP A 13 -7.74 5.60 -16.14
C ASP A 13 -6.35 4.91 -16.16
N LEU A 14 -5.56 5.08 -15.08
CA LEU A 14 -4.20 4.56 -14.97
C LEU A 14 -4.07 3.35 -14.06
N TYR A 15 -4.87 3.28 -12.99
CA TYR A 15 -4.66 2.34 -11.89
C TYR A 15 -5.95 1.58 -11.54
N MET A 16 -5.81 0.39 -10.98
CA MET A 16 -6.94 -0.27 -10.32
C MET A 16 -7.44 0.57 -9.13
N PRO A 17 -8.73 0.46 -8.76
CA PRO A 17 -9.29 1.22 -7.66
C PRO A 17 -8.55 0.99 -6.33
N PHE A 18 -8.41 2.07 -5.55
CA PHE A 18 -7.74 2.05 -4.25
C PHE A 18 -8.68 1.72 -3.07
N ASP A 19 -9.95 1.42 -3.34
CA ASP A 19 -10.94 1.09 -2.31
C ASP A 19 -10.58 -0.15 -1.49
N CYS A 20 -9.73 -1.02 -2.04
CA CYS A 20 -9.22 -2.22 -1.38
C CYS A 20 -7.95 -2.00 -0.53
N LEU A 21 -7.39 -0.78 -0.48
CA LEU A 21 -6.17 -0.48 0.27
C LEU A 21 -6.35 0.67 1.25
N LEU A 22 -5.85 0.50 2.48
CA LEU A 22 -5.71 1.57 3.46
C LEU A 22 -4.22 1.92 3.61
N PHE A 23 -3.80 3.02 2.98
CA PHE A 23 -2.41 3.47 3.03
C PHE A 23 -2.05 4.07 4.39
N PHE A 24 -0.85 3.77 4.89
CA PHE A 24 -0.33 4.30 6.16
C PHE A 24 1.12 4.82 6.09
N ALA A 25 1.85 4.53 5.01
CA ALA A 25 3.22 5.01 4.82
C ALA A 25 3.54 5.23 3.33
N ASP A 26 4.54 6.07 3.08
CA ASP A 26 5.08 6.44 1.77
C ASP A 26 6.56 6.01 1.69
N GLY A 27 6.96 5.40 0.58
CA GLY A 27 8.34 4.92 0.35
C GLY A 27 9.35 5.99 -0.04
N GLY A 28 8.91 7.24 -0.26
CA GLY A 28 9.72 8.36 -0.73
C GLY A 28 9.99 8.36 -2.25
N ASN A 29 9.54 7.31 -2.95
CA ASN A 29 9.65 7.14 -4.40
C ASN A 29 8.29 7.18 -5.12
N GLY A 30 7.20 7.46 -4.39
CA GLY A 30 5.83 7.40 -4.91
C GLY A 30 5.09 6.10 -4.59
N ASP A 31 5.79 5.06 -4.13
CA ASP A 31 5.15 3.82 -3.68
C ASP A 31 4.49 4.01 -2.31
N LEU A 32 3.35 3.37 -2.13
CA LEU A 32 2.56 3.50 -0.90
C LEU A 32 2.35 2.14 -0.24
N PHE A 33 2.52 2.11 1.09
CA PHE A 33 2.29 0.92 1.90
C PHE A 33 0.92 0.98 2.56
N GLY A 34 0.23 -0.15 2.58
CA GLY A 34 -1.12 -0.22 3.12
C GLY A 34 -1.60 -1.61 3.51
N TYR A 35 -2.68 -1.63 4.27
CA TYR A 35 -3.43 -2.83 4.57
C TYR A 35 -4.40 -3.14 3.45
N SER A 36 -4.68 -4.42 3.24
CA SER A 36 -5.88 -4.82 2.49
C SER A 36 -7.14 -4.57 3.32
N ILE A 37 -8.12 -3.91 2.71
CA ILE A 37 -9.42 -3.65 3.33
C ILE A 37 -10.56 -4.16 2.46
N LEU A 38 -11.64 -4.56 3.11
CA LEU A 38 -12.92 -4.86 2.47
C LEU A 38 -14.02 -4.15 3.27
N ASN A 39 -14.86 -3.37 2.58
CA ASN A 39 -15.92 -2.56 3.18
C ASN A 39 -15.42 -1.68 4.36
N GLY A 40 -14.26 -1.03 4.16
CA GLY A 40 -13.67 -0.13 5.16
C GLY A 40 -13.04 -0.82 6.37
N LYS A 41 -12.91 -2.14 6.37
CA LYS A 41 -12.31 -2.91 7.47
C LYS A 41 -11.06 -3.64 7.02
N VAL A 42 -10.01 -3.57 7.83
CA VAL A 42 -8.80 -4.39 7.68
C VAL A 42 -9.18 -5.86 7.79
N GLN A 43 -8.75 -6.67 6.83
CA GLN A 43 -9.08 -8.09 6.78
C GLN A 43 -8.02 -8.96 7.46
N ARG A 44 -6.75 -8.56 7.35
CA ARG A 44 -5.56 -9.24 7.89
C ARG A 44 -4.50 -8.20 8.24
N ASP A 45 -3.56 -8.58 9.08
CA ASP A 45 -2.43 -7.72 9.46
C ASP A 45 -1.36 -7.58 8.36
N ASP A 46 -1.52 -8.32 7.26
CA ASP A 46 -0.65 -8.28 6.08
C ASP A 46 -0.49 -6.86 5.53
N ILE A 47 0.76 -6.51 5.23
CA ILE A 47 1.17 -5.24 4.64
C ILE A 47 1.49 -5.45 3.17
N TYR A 48 0.96 -4.56 2.34
CA TYR A 48 1.19 -4.52 0.91
C TYR A 48 1.86 -3.21 0.51
N VAL A 49 2.64 -3.26 -0.56
CA VAL A 49 3.11 -2.09 -1.29
C VAL A 49 2.34 -1.97 -2.60
N TRP A 50 1.90 -0.76 -2.93
CA TRP A 50 1.47 -0.39 -4.26
C TRP A 50 2.63 0.28 -4.99
N ASN A 51 3.02 -0.26 -6.14
CA ASN A 51 4.05 0.31 -7.02
C ASN A 51 3.41 1.30 -7.99
N HIS A 52 3.85 2.56 -7.94
CA HIS A 52 3.23 3.63 -8.72
C HIS A 52 3.55 3.59 -10.23
N GLU A 53 4.60 2.88 -10.63
CA GLU A 53 5.06 2.79 -12.02
C GLU A 53 4.28 1.75 -12.82
N ASN A 54 3.93 0.62 -12.19
CA ASN A 54 3.32 -0.53 -12.87
C ASN A 54 2.00 -1.01 -12.25
N ASP A 55 1.49 -0.31 -11.24
CA ASP A 55 0.23 -0.62 -10.54
C ASP A 55 0.20 -1.98 -9.80
N SER A 56 1.33 -2.65 -9.62
CA SER A 56 1.38 -3.90 -8.85
C SER A 56 1.10 -3.65 -7.37
N ARG A 57 0.48 -4.65 -6.72
CA ARG A 57 0.15 -4.64 -5.29
C ARG A 57 0.73 -5.89 -4.67
N THR A 58 1.89 -5.76 -4.04
CA THR A 58 2.72 -6.89 -3.61
C THR A 58 2.73 -7.00 -2.09
N TRP A 59 2.60 -8.21 -1.56
CA TRP A 59 2.75 -8.46 -0.13
C TRP A 59 4.20 -8.25 0.29
N VAL A 60 4.42 -7.50 1.38
CA VAL A 60 5.78 -7.17 1.86
C VAL A 60 6.02 -7.56 3.31
N ALA A 61 5.00 -7.77 4.14
CA ALA A 61 5.16 -8.23 5.51
C ALA A 61 3.87 -8.84 6.08
N PRO A 62 3.95 -9.79 7.02
CA PRO A 62 2.78 -10.42 7.65
C PRO A 62 2.10 -9.55 8.73
N SER A 63 2.76 -8.47 9.17
CA SER A 63 2.24 -7.56 10.19
C SER A 63 2.95 -6.21 10.14
N LEU A 64 2.35 -5.17 10.73
CA LEU A 64 3.01 -3.87 10.88
C LEU A 64 4.29 -3.96 11.72
N LYS A 65 4.30 -4.80 12.75
CA LYS A 65 5.50 -5.01 13.57
C LYS A 65 6.65 -5.56 12.73
N THR A 66 6.37 -6.61 11.96
CA THR A 66 7.37 -7.22 11.07
C THR A 66 7.81 -6.26 9.97
N PHE A 67 6.88 -5.47 9.42
CA PHE A 67 7.19 -4.40 8.48
C PHE A 67 8.22 -3.43 9.05
N MET A 68 8.01 -2.92 10.27
CA MET A 68 8.94 -1.98 10.91
C MET A 68 10.32 -2.62 11.15
N GLU A 69 10.35 -3.85 11.66
CA GLU A 69 11.60 -4.59 11.89
C GLU A 69 12.38 -4.81 10.57
N TRP A 70 11.69 -5.14 9.49
CA TRP A 70 12.31 -5.36 8.17
C TRP A 70 12.76 -4.05 7.53
N TRP A 71 11.99 -2.98 7.72
CA TRP A 71 12.31 -1.65 7.23
C TRP A 71 13.59 -1.12 7.89
N GLU A 72 13.63 -1.11 9.22
CA GLU A 72 14.79 -0.65 9.99
C GLU A 72 16.06 -1.47 9.69
N SER A 73 15.91 -2.77 9.43
CA SER A 73 17.04 -3.66 9.12
C SER A 73 17.45 -3.66 7.64
N GLY A 74 16.72 -2.97 6.76
CA GLY A 74 16.96 -2.99 5.31
C GLY A 74 16.70 -4.35 4.64
N LYS A 75 15.90 -5.23 5.28
CA LYS A 75 15.58 -6.57 4.75
C LYS A 75 14.44 -6.56 3.73
N MET A 76 13.70 -5.47 3.65
CA MET A 76 12.59 -5.33 2.72
C MET A 76 13.15 -5.01 1.33
N ILE A 77 12.92 -5.90 0.37
CA ILE A 77 13.20 -5.64 -1.05
C ILE A 77 11.85 -5.28 -1.68
N ILE A 78 11.77 -4.08 -2.22
CA ILE A 78 10.56 -3.43 -2.72
C ILE A 78 10.76 -3.08 -4.19
#